data_AF-A0A2V6EZQ6-F1
#
_entry.id   AF-A0A2V6EZQ6-F1
#
_cell.length_a   1.000
_cell.length_b   1.000
_cell.length_c   1.000
_cell.angle_alpha   90.00
_cell.angle_beta   90.00
_cell.angle_gamma   90.00
#
_symmetry.space_group_name_H-M   'P 1'
#
loop_
_entity.id
_entity.type
_entity.pdbx_description
1 polymer ?
#
loop_
_entity_poly.entity_id
_entity_poly.type
_entity_poly.pdbx_seq_one_letter_code
_entity_poly.pdbx_strand_id
1 'polypeptide(L)'
;QISEVLVGDLFTDAEWKRWWTSAKKAMKASGYFSVPAKKSEPIALRAEPVSRAEELLAFFKQTRQPKEQAAALDQIIRFHHEFGDPTTQLQPIIQRIENTAAQNQKLHSPLTFELVLARDDLLEQVPGLTTTRPDLTLERLISEEESRLNEILPKLPSAKERRVLQALPRSLGDAWTRRAWQMIGSNNSRLVAQIPKIFVENGRGDELQTMLERAVSEHSARSEIMIWLCRERANWPKLVTPEVLPAILSAIERDQHDEASRSSRLRDLLLDDRELISDIFAGADVSVARDIMRRLLLTRVFDGLTKRSLMARMIKLYPELESMATGAQPEEKAESLIVSWSSLHKRREEYEEIVNKKIPENSREIGVARSYGDLRENFEFKAAKQMQAVLMRRKSELEQMLHRARGTDFSNADTSQVSIGTIVTLRGVDSGQEESYTVLGAWDGDPERHIISYQTAIGQSLLGKKTGDRVTMNTDHGTATYEVIEIRAAPVDVAPAPVEDHGVALDAG
;
A
#
# COMPACT_ATOMS: atom_id res chain seq x y z
N GLN A 1 -43.25 -25.57 24.47
CA GLN A 1 -44.71 -25.57 24.69
C GLN A 1 -45.47 -26.13 23.50
N ILE A 2 -45.87 -25.36 22.48
CA ILE A 2 -46.71 -25.93 21.39
C ILE A 2 -46.01 -27.08 20.64
N SER A 3 -44.70 -26.97 20.38
CA SER A 3 -43.93 -28.06 19.75
C SER A 3 -43.82 -29.30 20.63
N GLU A 4 -43.73 -29.15 21.94
CA GLU A 4 -43.58 -30.28 22.88
C GLU A 4 -44.85 -31.13 22.96
N VAL A 5 -46.01 -30.55 22.63
CA VAL A 5 -47.31 -31.24 22.65
C VAL A 5 -47.64 -31.88 21.29
N LEU A 6 -47.06 -31.37 20.20
CA LEU A 6 -47.45 -31.80 18.84
C LEU A 6 -46.37 -32.62 18.12
N VAL A 7 -45.10 -32.48 18.51
CA VAL A 7 -43.99 -33.28 17.95
C VAL A 7 -43.93 -34.63 18.64
N GLY A 8 -43.89 -35.71 17.87
CA GLY A 8 -43.98 -37.09 18.36
C GLY A 8 -45.37 -37.70 18.22
N ASP A 9 -46.41 -36.90 18.51
CA ASP A 9 -47.81 -37.35 18.43
C ASP A 9 -48.44 -37.07 17.05
N LEU A 10 -48.22 -35.88 16.48
CA LEU A 10 -48.87 -35.43 15.23
C LEU A 10 -47.86 -35.08 14.13
N PHE A 11 -46.65 -34.69 14.49
CA PHE A 11 -45.61 -34.30 13.54
C PHE A 11 -44.25 -34.90 13.91
N THR A 12 -43.45 -35.21 12.89
CA THR A 12 -41.99 -35.30 13.07
C THR A 12 -41.36 -33.91 13.22
N ASP A 13 -40.12 -33.81 13.70
CA ASP A 13 -39.39 -32.53 13.83
C ASP A 13 -39.29 -31.75 12.50
N ALA A 14 -39.11 -32.45 11.38
CA ALA A 14 -39.00 -31.83 10.07
C ALA A 14 -40.35 -31.30 9.56
N GLU A 15 -41.42 -32.06 9.77
CA GLU A 15 -42.79 -31.66 9.41
C GLU A 15 -43.27 -30.49 10.27
N TRP A 16 -42.97 -30.52 11.57
CA TRP A 16 -43.28 -29.43 12.50
C TRP A 16 -42.72 -28.09 12.03
N LYS A 17 -41.44 -28.05 11.61
CA LYS A 17 -40.82 -26.81 11.12
C LYS A 17 -41.55 -26.23 9.91
N ARG A 18 -41.96 -27.09 8.96
CA ARG A 18 -42.71 -26.67 7.77
C ARG A 18 -44.12 -26.20 8.15
N TRP A 19 -44.84 -27.00 8.92
CA TRP A 19 -46.19 -26.69 9.37
C TRP A 19 -46.24 -25.40 10.19
N TRP A 20 -45.34 -25.24 11.17
CA TRP A 20 -45.30 -24.08 12.05
C TRP A 20 -45.01 -22.79 11.30
N THR A 21 -44.19 -22.85 10.25
CA THR A 21 -43.94 -21.71 9.36
C THR A 21 -45.21 -21.29 8.64
N SER A 22 -45.96 -22.25 8.08
CA SER A 22 -47.25 -22.01 7.42
C SER A 22 -48.32 -21.50 8.40
N ALA A 23 -48.43 -22.10 9.59
CA ALA A 23 -49.37 -21.69 10.63
C ALA A 23 -49.11 -20.25 11.09
N LYS A 24 -47.84 -19.88 11.32
CA LYS A 24 -47.47 -18.49 11.63
C LYS A 24 -47.85 -17.51 10.53
N LYS A 25 -47.68 -17.89 9.27
CA LYS A 25 -48.08 -17.06 8.13
C LYS A 25 -49.60 -16.86 8.12
N ALA A 26 -50.37 -17.93 8.33
CA ALA A 26 -51.84 -17.87 8.39
C ALA A 26 -52.34 -17.02 9.58
N MET A 27 -51.75 -17.20 10.77
CA MET A 27 -52.08 -16.40 11.96
C MET A 27 -51.82 -14.91 11.75
N LYS A 28 -50.69 -14.55 11.14
CA LYS A 28 -50.38 -13.14 10.82
C LYS A 28 -51.34 -12.57 9.77
N ALA A 29 -51.69 -13.37 8.77
CA ALA A 29 -52.60 -12.93 7.71
C ALA A 29 -54.04 -12.73 8.19
N SER A 30 -54.48 -13.44 9.23
CA SER A 30 -55.86 -13.31 9.73
C SER A 30 -56.12 -12.06 10.57
N GLY A 31 -55.08 -11.40 11.09
CA GLY A 31 -55.18 -10.22 11.94
C GLY A 31 -55.70 -10.47 13.37
N TYR A 32 -56.22 -11.66 13.66
CA TYR A 32 -56.71 -12.04 14.99
C TYR A 32 -55.60 -12.44 15.96
N PHE A 33 -54.39 -12.72 15.48
CA PHE A 33 -53.29 -13.19 16.31
C PHE A 33 -52.14 -12.19 16.36
N SER A 34 -51.78 -11.77 17.57
CA SER A 34 -50.51 -11.09 17.83
C SER A 34 -49.40 -12.14 17.97
N VAL A 35 -48.58 -12.29 16.93
CA VAL A 35 -47.47 -13.27 16.91
C VAL A 35 -46.15 -12.54 17.21
N PRO A 36 -45.59 -12.65 18.42
CA PRO A 36 -44.38 -11.92 18.79
C PRO A 36 -43.13 -12.38 18.04
N ALA A 37 -42.15 -11.47 17.93
CA ALA A 37 -40.86 -11.76 17.32
C ALA A 37 -39.99 -12.65 18.22
N LYS A 38 -40.04 -12.45 19.54
CA LYS A 38 -39.32 -13.28 20.51
C LYS A 38 -40.11 -14.56 20.79
N LYS A 39 -39.44 -15.71 20.70
CA LYS A 39 -40.05 -17.03 20.97
C LYS A 39 -40.51 -17.22 22.43
N SER A 40 -40.00 -16.39 23.35
CA SER A 40 -40.33 -16.41 24.77
C SER A 40 -41.62 -15.66 25.12
N GLU A 41 -42.18 -14.89 24.19
CA GLU A 41 -43.41 -14.11 24.40
C GLU A 41 -44.63 -14.90 23.90
N PRO A 42 -45.79 -14.79 24.56
CA PRO A 42 -46.99 -15.53 24.18
C PRO A 42 -47.62 -14.99 22.89
N ILE A 43 -48.19 -15.89 22.09
CA ILE A 43 -49.10 -15.51 21.00
C ILE A 43 -50.42 -15.11 21.66
N ALA A 44 -50.92 -13.91 21.37
CA ALA A 44 -52.18 -13.41 21.92
C ALA A 44 -53.30 -13.40 20.88
N LEU A 45 -54.50 -13.81 21.28
CA LEU A 45 -55.71 -13.71 20.46
C LEU A 45 -56.38 -12.36 20.68
N ARG A 46 -56.83 -11.72 19.61
CA ARG A 46 -57.56 -10.45 19.62
C ARG A 46 -59.05 -10.71 19.43
N ALA A 47 -59.88 -9.83 20.01
CA ALA A 47 -61.32 -9.88 19.81
C ALA A 47 -61.73 -9.48 18.38
N GLU A 48 -60.98 -8.57 17.76
CA GLU A 48 -61.18 -8.08 16.40
C GLU A 48 -59.90 -8.22 15.58
N PRO A 49 -60.01 -8.42 14.25
CA PRO A 49 -58.84 -8.53 13.40
C PRO A 49 -58.18 -7.16 13.27
N VAL A 50 -56.88 -7.10 13.53
CA VAL A 50 -56.06 -5.92 13.29
C VAL A 50 -55.23 -6.17 12.04
N SER A 51 -55.32 -5.26 11.08
CA SER A 51 -54.49 -5.35 9.88
C SER A 51 -53.02 -5.17 10.25
N ARG A 52 -52.13 -5.75 9.43
CA ARG A 52 -50.70 -5.57 9.63
C ARG A 52 -50.28 -4.09 9.58
N ALA A 53 -50.90 -3.31 8.71
CA ALA A 53 -50.67 -1.87 8.61
C ALA A 53 -50.97 -1.18 9.96
N GLU A 54 -52.11 -1.49 10.59
CA GLU A 54 -52.47 -0.96 11.90
C GLU A 54 -51.52 -1.41 13.01
N GLU A 55 -51.06 -2.66 13.00
CA GLU A 55 -50.05 -3.14 13.94
C GLU A 55 -48.74 -2.34 13.83
N LEU A 56 -48.27 -2.14 12.59
CA LEU A 56 -47.04 -1.40 12.32
C LEU A 56 -47.17 0.08 12.75
N LEU A 57 -48.33 0.70 12.49
CA LEU A 57 -48.63 2.06 12.95
C LEU A 57 -48.67 2.15 14.48
N ALA A 58 -49.33 1.20 15.14
CA ALA A 58 -49.43 1.18 16.59
C ALA A 58 -48.05 0.99 17.22
N PHE A 59 -47.25 0.04 16.71
CA PHE A 59 -45.88 -0.20 17.15
C PHE A 59 -45.02 1.06 16.99
N PHE A 60 -45.05 1.69 15.81
CA PHE A 60 -44.31 2.93 15.56
C PHE A 60 -44.71 4.05 16.53
N LYS A 61 -46.02 4.23 16.77
CA LYS A 61 -46.55 5.27 17.67
C LYS A 61 -46.06 5.08 19.11
N GLN A 62 -46.05 3.85 19.60
CA GLN A 62 -45.63 3.50 20.96
C GLN A 62 -44.11 3.61 21.18
N THR A 63 -43.34 3.48 20.11
CA THR A 63 -41.88 3.48 20.16
C THR A 63 -41.32 4.87 20.50
N ARG A 64 -40.56 4.97 21.61
CA ARG A 64 -39.95 6.23 22.04
C ARG A 64 -38.47 6.35 21.68
N GLN A 65 -37.75 5.23 21.63
CA GLN A 65 -36.33 5.26 21.33
C GLN A 65 -36.10 5.47 19.83
N PRO A 66 -35.27 6.43 19.41
CA PRO A 66 -35.05 6.70 17.99
C PRO A 66 -34.54 5.49 17.18
N LYS A 67 -33.68 4.65 17.79
CA LYS A 67 -33.18 3.44 17.13
C LYS A 67 -34.29 2.42 16.85
N GLU A 68 -35.21 2.26 17.79
CA GLU A 68 -36.39 1.43 17.61
C GLU A 68 -37.35 2.06 16.57
N GLN A 69 -37.44 3.40 16.51
CA GLN A 69 -38.23 4.08 15.47
C GLN A 69 -37.66 3.84 14.07
N ALA A 70 -36.34 3.86 13.91
CA ALA A 70 -35.69 3.50 12.64
C ALA A 70 -36.02 2.04 12.24
N ALA A 71 -35.94 1.10 13.18
CA ALA A 71 -36.29 -0.29 12.92
C ALA A 71 -37.79 -0.50 12.61
N ALA A 72 -38.67 0.25 13.28
CA ALA A 72 -40.11 0.25 13.01
C ALA A 72 -40.40 0.80 11.61
N LEU A 73 -39.72 1.87 11.20
CA LEU A 73 -39.82 2.45 9.86
C LEU A 73 -39.35 1.46 8.79
N ASP A 74 -38.24 0.75 9.01
CA ASP A 74 -37.78 -0.31 8.09
C ASP A 74 -38.84 -1.41 7.90
N GLN A 75 -39.61 -1.75 8.94
CA GLN A 75 -40.76 -2.68 8.79
C GLN A 75 -41.90 -2.07 7.98
N ILE A 76 -42.22 -0.79 8.22
CA ILE A 76 -43.25 -0.07 7.46
C ILE A 76 -42.89 -0.04 5.97
N ILE A 77 -41.66 0.32 5.62
CA ILE A 77 -41.16 0.33 4.24
C ILE A 77 -41.34 -1.05 3.60
N ARG A 78 -40.99 -2.12 4.30
CA ARG A 78 -41.10 -3.49 3.78
C ARG A 78 -42.55 -3.90 3.48
N PHE A 79 -43.52 -3.37 4.22
CA PHE A 79 -44.93 -3.76 4.12
C PHE A 79 -45.85 -2.60 3.74
N HIS A 80 -45.31 -1.57 3.07
CA HIS A 80 -46.05 -0.37 2.68
C HIS A 80 -47.25 -0.69 1.77
N HIS A 81 -47.16 -1.75 0.97
CA HIS A 81 -48.23 -2.21 0.07
C HIS A 81 -49.46 -2.78 0.81
N GLU A 82 -49.36 -3.04 2.12
CA GLU A 82 -50.49 -3.54 2.94
C GLU A 82 -51.32 -2.39 3.54
N PHE A 83 -50.93 -1.13 3.31
CA PHE A 83 -51.67 0.05 3.78
C PHE A 83 -52.76 0.43 2.78
N GLY A 84 -53.99 0.63 3.28
CA GLY A 84 -55.15 0.97 2.44
C GLY A 84 -55.13 2.41 1.92
N ASP A 85 -54.59 3.35 2.71
CA ASP A 85 -54.36 4.74 2.32
C ASP A 85 -52.96 5.17 2.80
N PRO A 86 -51.89 4.70 2.12
CA PRO A 86 -50.53 4.86 2.61
C PRO A 86 -50.13 6.33 2.70
N THR A 87 -50.60 7.20 1.81
CA THR A 87 -50.27 8.62 1.83
C THR A 87 -50.76 9.29 3.12
N THR A 88 -52.05 9.16 3.44
CA THR A 88 -52.61 9.76 4.66
C THR A 88 -52.08 9.08 5.92
N GLN A 89 -51.93 7.75 5.90
CA GLN A 89 -51.53 6.97 7.07
C GLN A 89 -50.05 7.16 7.43
N LEU A 90 -49.18 7.38 6.45
CA LEU A 90 -47.72 7.42 6.64
C LEU A 90 -47.14 8.84 6.66
N GLN A 91 -47.84 9.86 6.17
CA GLN A 91 -47.37 11.25 6.24
C GLN A 91 -47.03 11.73 7.66
N PRO A 92 -47.80 11.41 8.72
CA PRO A 92 -47.43 11.76 10.10
C PRO A 92 -46.15 11.06 10.59
N ILE A 93 -45.82 9.89 10.03
CA ILE A 93 -44.60 9.13 10.36
C ILE A 93 -43.39 9.85 9.78
N ILE A 94 -43.48 10.33 8.53
CA ILE A 94 -42.43 11.14 7.89
C ILE A 94 -42.08 12.34 8.79
N GLN A 95 -43.08 13.13 9.20
CA GLN A 95 -42.86 14.30 10.04
C GLN A 95 -42.22 13.94 11.39
N ARG A 96 -42.65 12.85 12.03
CA ARG A 96 -42.07 12.40 13.30
C ARG A 96 -40.61 11.96 13.16
N ILE A 97 -40.28 11.27 12.07
CA ILE A 97 -38.92 10.83 11.77
C ILE A 97 -38.01 12.02 11.48
N GLU A 98 -38.47 12.98 10.69
CA GLU A 98 -37.73 14.21 10.38
C GLU A 98 -37.44 15.03 11.63
N ASN A 99 -38.44 15.18 12.52
CA ASN A 99 -38.25 15.86 13.81
C ASN A 99 -37.24 15.13 14.70
N THR A 100 -37.32 13.81 14.77
CA THR A 100 -36.40 12.99 15.58
C THR A 100 -34.98 13.08 15.02
N ALA A 101 -34.81 12.95 13.71
CA ALA A 101 -33.52 13.04 13.04
C ALA A 101 -32.85 14.39 13.28
N ALA A 102 -33.61 15.49 13.18
CA ALA A 102 -33.09 16.82 13.41
C ALA A 102 -32.70 17.09 14.87
N GLN A 103 -33.49 16.61 15.84
CA GLN A 103 -33.14 16.73 17.27
C GLN A 103 -31.86 15.98 17.62
N ASN A 104 -31.54 14.91 16.88
CA ASN A 104 -30.41 14.04 17.15
C ASN A 104 -29.17 14.34 16.30
N GLN A 105 -29.24 15.28 15.35
CA GLN A 105 -28.19 15.48 14.33
C GLN A 105 -26.79 15.67 14.92
N LYS A 106 -26.65 16.50 15.97
CA LYS A 106 -25.34 16.79 16.59
C LYS A 106 -24.89 15.72 17.59
N LEU A 107 -25.84 15.11 18.30
CA LEU A 107 -25.56 14.21 19.43
C LEU A 107 -25.40 12.75 18.99
N HIS A 108 -26.14 12.34 17.96
CA HIS A 108 -26.22 10.96 17.48
C HIS A 108 -26.24 10.91 15.94
N SER A 109 -25.21 11.46 15.30
CA SER A 109 -25.11 11.53 13.84
C SER A 109 -25.38 10.19 13.11
N PRO A 110 -24.86 9.01 13.53
CA PRO A 110 -25.17 7.74 12.85
C PRO A 110 -26.67 7.44 12.78
N LEU A 111 -27.39 7.67 13.87
CA LEU A 111 -28.83 7.50 13.95
C LEU A 111 -29.57 8.48 13.02
N THR A 112 -29.11 9.73 12.94
CA THR A 112 -29.68 10.72 12.02
C THR A 112 -29.54 10.28 10.56
N PHE A 113 -28.38 9.76 10.16
CA PHE A 113 -28.19 9.15 8.83
C PHE A 113 -29.16 7.98 8.62
N GLU A 114 -29.32 7.07 9.59
CA GLU A 114 -30.23 5.93 9.46
C GLU A 114 -31.70 6.34 9.29
N LEU A 115 -32.14 7.37 10.03
CA LEU A 115 -33.49 7.90 9.98
C LEU A 115 -33.78 8.63 8.66
N VAL A 116 -32.84 9.46 8.19
CA VAL A 116 -33.00 10.18 6.92
C VAL A 116 -33.01 9.21 5.74
N LEU A 117 -32.10 8.24 5.70
CA LEU A 117 -32.07 7.25 4.63
C LEU A 117 -33.35 6.40 4.57
N ALA A 118 -33.88 6.00 5.72
CA ALA A 118 -35.14 5.25 5.79
C ALA A 118 -36.35 6.13 5.44
N ARG A 119 -36.35 7.41 5.83
CA ARG A 119 -37.36 8.38 5.39
C ARG A 119 -37.37 8.51 3.87
N ASP A 120 -36.20 8.65 3.26
CA ASP A 120 -36.05 8.79 1.81
C ASP A 120 -36.51 7.51 1.08
N ASP A 121 -36.20 6.33 1.63
CA ASP A 121 -36.71 5.05 1.11
C ASP A 121 -38.24 5.00 1.14
N LEU A 122 -38.87 5.48 2.21
CA LEU A 122 -40.33 5.49 2.29
C LEU A 122 -40.95 6.47 1.28
N LEU A 123 -40.35 7.65 1.10
CA LEU A 123 -40.78 8.63 0.09
C LEU A 123 -40.67 8.05 -1.33
N GLU A 124 -39.62 7.27 -1.62
CA GLU A 124 -39.44 6.62 -2.91
C GLU A 124 -40.47 5.52 -3.17
N GLN A 125 -40.82 4.73 -2.14
CA GLN A 125 -41.75 3.61 -2.26
C GLN A 125 -43.23 4.02 -2.31
N VAL A 126 -43.59 5.19 -1.77
CA VAL A 126 -44.99 5.63 -1.66
C VAL A 126 -45.18 6.99 -2.36
N PRO A 127 -45.55 6.97 -3.67
CA PRO A 127 -45.83 8.19 -4.41
C PRO A 127 -46.95 9.00 -3.75
N GLY A 128 -46.69 10.27 -3.46
CA GLY A 128 -47.63 11.19 -2.81
C GLY A 128 -47.22 11.58 -1.38
N LEU A 129 -46.32 10.84 -0.73
CA LEU A 129 -45.67 11.33 0.47
C LEU A 129 -44.72 12.48 0.14
N THR A 130 -44.61 13.43 1.06
CA THR A 130 -43.73 14.60 0.91
C THR A 130 -42.92 14.86 2.17
N THR A 131 -41.71 15.41 1.99
CA THR A 131 -40.89 15.87 3.11
C THR A 131 -41.46 17.15 3.71
N THR A 132 -41.48 17.26 5.04
CA THR A 132 -41.77 18.54 5.73
C THR A 132 -40.51 19.32 6.05
N ARG A 133 -39.34 18.71 5.82
CA ARG A 133 -38.00 19.25 6.05
C ARG A 133 -37.14 19.11 4.80
N PRO A 134 -37.32 19.99 3.79
CA PRO A 134 -36.53 19.96 2.56
C PRO A 134 -35.06 20.28 2.81
N ASP A 135 -34.75 20.86 3.96
CA ASP A 135 -33.40 21.18 4.40
C ASP A 135 -32.64 19.95 4.92
N LEU A 136 -33.33 18.90 5.36
CA LEU A 136 -32.75 17.69 5.93
C LEU A 136 -32.49 16.68 4.81
N THR A 137 -31.48 16.88 3.97
CA THR A 137 -31.13 15.94 2.89
C THR A 137 -29.90 15.11 3.23
N LEU A 138 -29.74 13.95 2.58
CA LEU A 138 -28.53 13.14 2.71
C LEU A 138 -27.28 13.93 2.30
N GLU A 139 -27.37 14.71 1.21
CA GLU A 139 -26.25 15.49 0.70
C GLU A 139 -25.80 16.52 1.72
N ARG A 140 -26.75 17.23 2.32
CA ARG A 140 -26.44 18.22 3.34
C ARG A 140 -25.84 17.57 4.60
N LEU A 141 -26.37 16.42 5.02
CA LEU A 141 -25.78 15.67 6.13
C LEU A 141 -24.34 15.26 5.85
N ILE A 142 -24.03 14.80 4.63
CA ILE A 142 -22.67 14.44 4.22
C ILE A 142 -21.75 15.66 4.28
N SER A 143 -22.19 16.81 3.76
CA SER A 143 -21.39 18.04 3.77
C SER A 143 -21.18 18.58 5.19
N GLU A 144 -22.20 18.57 6.05
CA GLU A 144 -22.11 19.08 7.42
C GLU A 144 -21.30 18.17 8.35
N GLU A 145 -21.31 16.86 8.11
CA GLU A 145 -20.58 15.86 8.91
C GLU A 145 -19.31 15.34 8.21
N GLU A 146 -18.82 16.04 7.17
CA GLU A 146 -17.75 15.57 6.28
C GLU A 146 -16.56 15.03 7.07
N SER A 147 -16.08 15.78 8.07
CA SER A 147 -14.92 15.45 8.90
C SER A 147 -15.11 14.20 9.77
N ARG A 148 -16.36 13.87 10.13
CA ARG A 148 -16.75 12.78 11.03
C ARG A 148 -17.24 11.53 10.30
N LEU A 149 -17.34 11.54 8.98
CA LEU A 149 -17.80 10.39 8.19
C LEU A 149 -17.06 9.08 8.53
N ASN A 150 -15.75 9.12 8.79
CA ASN A 150 -14.96 7.95 9.20
C ASN A 150 -15.42 7.29 10.50
N GLU A 151 -16.00 8.07 11.42
CA GLU A 151 -16.51 7.57 12.70
C GLU A 151 -17.98 7.15 12.61
N ILE A 152 -18.71 7.75 11.65
CA ILE A 152 -20.15 7.58 11.47
C ILE A 152 -20.43 6.33 10.63
N LEU A 153 -19.80 6.23 9.45
CA LEU A 153 -20.08 5.18 8.48
C LEU A 153 -19.94 3.75 9.06
N PRO A 154 -18.87 3.42 9.82
CA PRO A 154 -18.72 2.09 10.40
C PRO A 154 -19.86 1.66 11.35
N LYS A 155 -20.62 2.62 11.88
CA LYS A 155 -21.74 2.36 12.80
C LYS A 155 -23.06 2.11 12.06
N LEU A 156 -23.11 2.39 10.75
CA LEU A 156 -24.30 2.17 9.93
C LEU A 156 -24.43 0.70 9.49
N PRO A 157 -25.65 0.22 9.23
CA PRO A 157 -25.88 -1.00 8.47
C PRO A 157 -25.22 -0.92 7.08
N SER A 158 -24.64 -2.02 6.58
CA SER A 158 -23.84 -2.04 5.35
C SER A 158 -24.57 -1.48 4.12
N ALA A 159 -25.87 -1.74 3.97
CA ALA A 159 -26.65 -1.17 2.85
C ALA A 159 -26.77 0.36 2.94
N LYS A 160 -26.97 0.89 4.15
CA LYS A 160 -27.06 2.34 4.41
C LYS A 160 -25.69 2.99 4.24
N GLU A 161 -24.62 2.38 4.76
CA GLU A 161 -23.23 2.81 4.53
C GLU A 161 -22.93 2.98 3.03
N ARG A 162 -23.28 1.98 2.21
CA ARG A 162 -23.11 2.05 0.75
C ARG A 162 -23.83 3.23 0.12
N ARG A 163 -25.08 3.49 0.51
CA ARG A 163 -25.87 4.63 -0.01
C ARG A 163 -25.22 5.97 0.33
N VAL A 164 -24.67 6.13 1.53
CA VAL A 164 -23.92 7.34 1.89
C VAL A 164 -22.67 7.48 1.01
N LEU A 165 -21.90 6.40 0.82
CA LEU A 165 -20.72 6.41 -0.04
C LEU A 165 -21.06 6.76 -1.51
N GLN A 166 -22.16 6.24 -2.04
CA GLN A 166 -22.64 6.54 -3.40
C GLN A 166 -23.09 8.00 -3.55
N ALA A 167 -23.49 8.65 -2.46
CA ALA A 167 -23.88 10.06 -2.48
C ALA A 167 -22.67 11.03 -2.41
N LEU A 168 -21.47 10.57 -2.03
CA LEU A 168 -20.30 11.45 -1.90
C LEU A 168 -20.02 12.34 -3.13
N PRO A 169 -20.05 11.84 -4.38
CA PRO A 169 -19.74 12.66 -5.55
C PRO A 169 -20.68 13.85 -5.71
N ARG A 170 -21.99 13.64 -5.52
CA ARG A 170 -23.00 14.70 -5.59
C ARG A 170 -23.00 15.62 -4.37
N SER A 171 -22.52 15.15 -3.21
CA SER A 171 -22.52 15.93 -1.96
C SER A 171 -21.26 16.78 -1.78
N LEU A 172 -20.10 16.32 -2.25
CA LEU A 172 -18.82 16.98 -1.99
C LEU A 172 -18.16 17.55 -3.26
N GLY A 173 -18.77 17.36 -4.44
CA GLY A 173 -18.20 17.79 -5.71
C GLY A 173 -16.77 17.26 -5.88
N ASP A 174 -15.87 18.05 -6.47
CA ASP A 174 -14.49 17.61 -6.77
C ASP A 174 -13.66 17.16 -5.56
N ALA A 175 -14.05 17.54 -4.34
CA ALA A 175 -13.34 17.12 -3.12
C ALA A 175 -13.62 15.66 -2.72
N TRP A 176 -14.64 15.03 -3.31
CA TRP A 176 -15.11 13.71 -2.88
C TRP A 176 -14.02 12.63 -2.97
N THR A 177 -13.17 12.65 -4.01
CA THR A 177 -12.13 11.63 -4.22
C THR A 177 -11.06 11.71 -3.13
N ARG A 178 -10.60 12.91 -2.81
CA ARG A 178 -9.67 13.16 -1.71
C ARG A 178 -10.26 12.70 -0.39
N ARG A 179 -11.53 13.04 -0.13
CA ARG A 179 -12.18 12.65 1.12
C ARG A 179 -12.28 11.13 1.20
N ALA A 180 -12.77 10.48 0.15
CA ALA A 180 -12.91 9.03 0.08
C ALA A 180 -11.57 8.30 0.29
N TRP A 181 -10.47 8.80 -0.27
CA TRP A 181 -9.14 8.28 -0.01
C TRP A 181 -8.71 8.38 1.45
N GLN A 182 -8.95 9.52 2.11
CA GLN A 182 -8.70 9.67 3.55
C GLN A 182 -9.50 8.65 4.38
N MET A 183 -10.70 8.28 3.91
CA MET A 183 -11.53 7.28 4.58
C MET A 183 -10.99 5.86 4.43
N ILE A 184 -10.48 5.48 3.26
CA ILE A 184 -9.75 4.21 3.07
C ILE A 184 -8.56 4.13 4.05
N GLY A 185 -7.88 5.26 4.27
CA GLY A 185 -6.78 5.37 5.24
C GLY A 185 -7.13 5.05 6.69
N SER A 186 -8.43 5.03 7.07
CA SER A 186 -8.88 4.66 8.42
C SER A 186 -8.68 3.18 8.77
N ASN A 187 -8.20 2.35 7.83
CA ASN A 187 -7.95 0.91 8.01
C ASN A 187 -9.24 0.13 8.37
N ASN A 188 -10.39 0.54 7.81
CA ASN A 188 -11.66 -0.16 7.95
C ASN A 188 -11.94 -1.03 6.71
N SER A 189 -12.05 -2.35 6.90
CA SER A 189 -12.22 -3.32 5.82
C SER A 189 -13.46 -3.09 4.94
N ARG A 190 -14.58 -2.63 5.51
CA ARG A 190 -15.81 -2.36 4.73
C ARG A 190 -15.65 -1.15 3.83
N LEU A 191 -15.02 -0.09 4.33
CA LEU A 191 -14.75 1.12 3.55
C LEU A 191 -13.76 0.83 2.43
N VAL A 192 -12.67 0.12 2.73
CA VAL A 192 -11.67 -0.29 1.74
C VAL A 192 -12.29 -1.17 0.64
N ALA A 193 -13.27 -2.02 0.97
CA ALA A 193 -13.96 -2.84 -0.02
C ALA A 193 -14.97 -2.09 -0.90
N GLN A 194 -15.55 -0.99 -0.42
CA GLN A 194 -16.63 -0.27 -1.11
C GLN A 194 -16.14 0.95 -1.87
N ILE A 195 -15.24 1.75 -1.29
CA ILE A 195 -14.81 3.02 -1.87
C ILE A 195 -14.18 2.83 -3.26
N PRO A 196 -13.30 1.84 -3.51
CA PRO A 196 -12.79 1.57 -4.85
C PRO A 196 -13.88 1.36 -5.90
N LYS A 197 -15.00 0.72 -5.52
CA LYS A 197 -16.15 0.53 -6.40
C LYS A 197 -16.81 1.87 -6.72
N ILE A 198 -16.92 2.78 -5.76
CA ILE A 198 -17.45 4.13 -5.98
C ILE A 198 -16.57 4.92 -6.96
N PHE A 199 -15.24 4.81 -6.88
CA PHE A 199 -14.32 5.40 -7.87
C PHE A 199 -14.58 4.86 -9.27
N VAL A 200 -14.67 3.54 -9.44
CA VAL A 200 -14.93 2.92 -10.74
C VAL A 200 -16.32 3.29 -11.28
N GLU A 201 -17.37 3.21 -10.45
CA GLU A 201 -18.75 3.58 -10.81
C GLU A 201 -18.88 5.04 -11.29
N ASN A 202 -17.97 5.92 -10.84
CA ASN A 202 -17.94 7.35 -11.22
C ASN A 202 -16.86 7.68 -12.27
N GLY A 203 -16.25 6.69 -12.93
CA GLY A 203 -15.25 6.92 -13.98
C GLY A 203 -13.91 7.49 -13.48
N ARG A 204 -13.60 7.32 -12.18
CA ARG A 204 -12.36 7.80 -11.53
C ARG A 204 -11.39 6.66 -11.20
N GLY A 205 -11.49 5.53 -11.92
CA GLY A 205 -10.64 4.36 -11.71
C GLY A 205 -9.14 4.66 -11.86
N ASP A 206 -8.76 5.42 -12.90
CA ASP A 206 -7.35 5.78 -13.14
C ASP A 206 -6.78 6.66 -12.02
N GLU A 207 -7.55 7.62 -11.50
CA GLU A 207 -7.12 8.44 -10.37
C GLU A 207 -6.88 7.58 -9.13
N LEU A 208 -7.80 6.67 -8.81
CA LEU A 208 -7.60 5.72 -7.70
C LEU A 208 -6.36 4.86 -7.92
N GLN A 209 -6.13 4.38 -9.15
CA GLN A 209 -4.95 3.60 -9.47
C GLN A 209 -3.67 4.38 -9.15
N THR A 210 -3.56 5.63 -9.63
CA THR A 210 -2.40 6.48 -9.33
C THR A 210 -2.21 6.70 -7.83
N MET A 211 -3.30 6.88 -7.07
CA MET A 211 -3.24 7.01 -5.61
C MET A 211 -2.73 5.72 -4.94
N LEU A 212 -3.17 4.56 -5.41
CA LEU A 212 -2.72 3.25 -4.91
C LEU A 212 -1.28 2.94 -5.30
N GLU A 213 -0.86 3.21 -6.54
CA GLU A 213 0.54 3.07 -7.00
C GLU A 213 1.48 3.87 -6.10
N ARG A 214 1.09 5.12 -5.81
CA ARG A 214 1.83 5.98 -4.89
C ARG A 214 1.85 5.40 -3.47
N ALA A 215 0.72 4.90 -2.98
CA ALA A 215 0.64 4.33 -1.64
C ALA A 215 1.47 3.04 -1.47
N VAL A 216 1.55 2.22 -2.53
CA VAL A 216 2.39 1.03 -2.58
C VAL A 216 3.87 1.44 -2.64
N SER A 217 4.26 2.30 -3.58
CA SER A 217 5.66 2.72 -3.74
C SER A 217 6.23 3.51 -2.56
N GLU A 218 5.42 4.35 -1.90
CA GLU A 218 5.82 5.06 -0.68
C GLU A 218 5.69 4.18 0.59
N HIS A 219 5.32 2.90 0.45
CA HIS A 219 5.01 1.97 1.55
C HIS A 219 4.02 2.54 2.58
N SER A 220 3.11 3.42 2.16
CA SER A 220 2.17 4.10 3.05
C SER A 220 0.84 3.35 3.19
N ALA A 221 0.52 2.45 2.25
CA ALA A 221 -0.70 1.62 2.29
C ALA A 221 -0.77 0.73 3.54
N ARG A 222 -1.89 0.79 4.26
CA ARG A 222 -2.13 0.00 5.50
C ARG A 222 -2.59 -1.43 5.20
N SER A 223 -2.64 -2.30 6.22
CA SER A 223 -2.94 -3.71 6.02
C SER A 223 -4.27 -4.00 5.34
N GLU A 224 -5.35 -3.27 5.65
CA GLU A 224 -6.63 -3.53 4.95
C GLU A 224 -6.56 -3.18 3.45
N ILE A 225 -5.81 -2.14 3.08
CA ILE A 225 -5.58 -1.78 1.67
C ILE A 225 -4.80 -2.90 0.98
N MET A 226 -3.78 -3.45 1.63
CA MET A 226 -2.98 -4.55 1.08
C MET A 226 -3.77 -5.85 0.98
N ILE A 227 -4.57 -6.18 2.00
CA ILE A 227 -5.49 -7.33 1.95
C ILE A 227 -6.46 -7.19 0.78
N TRP A 228 -7.07 -6.02 0.63
CA TRP A 228 -7.99 -5.74 -0.47
C TRP A 228 -7.31 -5.83 -1.83
N LEU A 229 -6.16 -5.17 -2.00
CA LEU A 229 -5.40 -5.17 -3.25
C LEU A 229 -5.00 -6.59 -3.66
N CYS A 230 -4.49 -7.40 -2.73
CA CYS A 230 -4.13 -8.79 -3.00
C CYS A 230 -5.33 -9.61 -3.46
N ARG A 231 -6.52 -9.38 -2.89
CA ARG A 231 -7.75 -10.09 -3.28
C ARG A 231 -8.33 -9.62 -4.62
N GLU A 232 -8.20 -8.33 -4.91
CA GLU A 232 -8.73 -7.71 -6.13
C GLU A 232 -7.68 -7.62 -7.26
N ARG A 233 -6.52 -8.26 -7.10
CA ARG A 233 -5.37 -8.15 -8.01
C ARG A 233 -5.70 -8.40 -9.48
N ALA A 234 -6.63 -9.30 -9.77
CA ALA A 234 -7.10 -9.58 -11.14
C ALA A 234 -7.80 -8.38 -11.79
N ASN A 235 -8.49 -7.55 -10.99
CA ASN A 235 -9.17 -6.34 -11.44
C ASN A 235 -8.23 -5.14 -11.53
N TRP A 236 -7.03 -5.23 -10.94
CA TRP A 236 -6.05 -4.14 -10.85
C TRP A 236 -4.64 -4.56 -11.28
N PRO A 237 -4.44 -5.15 -12.47
CA PRO A 237 -3.17 -5.78 -12.85
C PRO A 237 -1.97 -4.81 -12.84
N LYS A 238 -2.19 -3.52 -13.12
CA LYS A 238 -1.13 -2.50 -13.10
C LYS A 238 -0.57 -2.22 -11.70
N LEU A 239 -1.33 -2.54 -10.64
CA LEU A 239 -0.90 -2.42 -9.26
C LEU A 239 -0.13 -3.65 -8.75
N VAL A 240 -0.20 -4.76 -9.49
CA VAL A 240 0.40 -6.04 -9.11
C VAL A 240 1.83 -6.05 -9.61
N THR A 241 2.72 -5.44 -8.84
CA THR A 241 4.14 -5.30 -9.17
C THR A 241 5.00 -5.81 -8.01
N PRO A 242 6.31 -6.05 -8.22
CA PRO A 242 7.20 -6.52 -7.16
C PRO A 242 7.21 -5.63 -5.90
N GLU A 243 6.92 -4.33 -6.03
CA GLU A 243 6.82 -3.36 -4.92
C GLU A 243 5.69 -3.70 -3.92
N VAL A 244 4.71 -4.51 -4.30
CA VAL A 244 3.65 -4.96 -3.40
C VAL A 244 4.20 -5.77 -2.23
N LEU A 245 5.22 -6.61 -2.44
CA LEU A 245 5.77 -7.45 -1.36
C LEU A 245 6.47 -6.60 -0.29
N PRO A 246 7.40 -5.67 -0.61
CA PRO A 246 7.91 -4.69 0.36
C PRO A 246 6.82 -3.88 1.06
N ALA A 247 5.79 -3.42 0.33
CA ALA A 247 4.68 -2.69 0.93
C ALA A 247 3.88 -3.54 1.95
N ILE A 248 3.66 -4.83 1.65
CA ILE A 248 3.06 -5.80 2.59
C ILE A 248 3.94 -5.93 3.83
N LEU A 249 5.26 -6.13 3.67
CA LEU A 249 6.18 -6.24 4.81
C LEU A 249 6.12 -5.00 5.71
N SER A 250 6.16 -3.80 5.13
CA SER A 250 6.07 -2.53 5.86
C SER A 250 4.69 -2.31 6.50
N ALA A 251 3.61 -2.82 5.90
CA ALA A 251 2.28 -2.78 6.52
C ALA A 251 2.19 -3.70 7.73
N ILE A 252 2.67 -4.95 7.61
CA ILE A 252 2.69 -5.90 8.72
C ILE A 252 3.54 -5.37 9.87
N GLU A 253 4.73 -4.81 9.57
CA GLU A 253 5.66 -4.23 10.56
C GLU A 253 5.02 -3.08 11.35
N ARG A 254 4.40 -2.12 10.67
CA ARG A 254 3.69 -1.00 11.33
C ARG A 254 2.56 -1.50 12.22
N ASP A 255 1.79 -2.49 11.74
CA ASP A 255 0.67 -3.05 12.47
C ASP A 255 1.09 -4.04 13.57
N GLN A 256 2.38 -4.35 13.76
CA GLN A 256 2.81 -5.20 14.90
C GLN A 256 2.54 -4.55 16.25
N HIS A 257 2.46 -3.21 16.28
CA HIS A 257 2.16 -2.43 17.48
C HIS A 257 0.68 -2.09 17.63
N ASP A 258 -0.14 -2.29 16.58
CA ASP A 258 -1.58 -2.00 16.56
C ASP A 258 -2.39 -3.30 16.54
N GLU A 259 -3.35 -3.46 17.47
CA GLU A 259 -4.31 -4.59 17.59
C GLU A 259 -3.94 -5.89 16.82
N ALA A 260 -3.39 -6.87 17.54
CA ALA A 260 -2.80 -8.12 17.05
C ALA A 260 -3.57 -8.95 15.98
N SER A 261 -4.86 -8.70 15.72
CA SER A 261 -5.67 -9.46 14.75
C SER A 261 -5.59 -9.00 13.29
N ARG A 262 -5.10 -7.79 13.00
CA ARG A 262 -5.04 -7.29 11.60
C ARG A 262 -3.74 -7.67 10.91
N SER A 263 -2.63 -7.45 11.60
CA SER A 263 -1.29 -7.88 11.18
C SER A 263 -1.27 -9.39 10.89
N SER A 264 -1.99 -10.19 11.69
CA SER A 264 -2.13 -11.62 11.44
C SER A 264 -2.86 -11.92 10.13
N ARG A 265 -3.98 -11.25 9.82
CA ARG A 265 -4.74 -11.53 8.58
C ARG A 265 -3.97 -11.26 7.29
N LEU A 266 -3.17 -10.19 7.24
CA LEU A 266 -2.35 -9.91 6.07
C LEU A 266 -1.20 -10.91 5.94
N ARG A 267 -0.59 -11.30 7.07
CA ARG A 267 0.39 -12.39 7.11
C ARG A 267 -0.22 -13.71 6.62
N ASP A 268 -1.39 -14.07 7.12
CA ASP A 268 -2.10 -15.30 6.74
C ASP A 268 -2.41 -15.28 5.23
N LEU A 269 -2.91 -14.17 4.70
CA LEU A 269 -3.17 -14.01 3.26
C LEU A 269 -1.90 -14.24 2.42
N LEU A 270 -0.76 -13.67 2.82
CA LEU A 270 0.51 -13.83 2.11
C LEU A 270 0.98 -15.30 2.09
N LEU A 271 0.66 -16.07 3.13
CA LEU A 271 1.08 -17.47 3.26
C LEU A 271 0.09 -18.43 2.61
N ASP A 272 -1.20 -18.19 2.75
CA ASP A 272 -2.26 -19.08 2.26
C ASP A 272 -2.46 -18.96 0.76
N ASP A 273 -2.31 -17.75 0.20
CA ASP A 273 -2.39 -17.52 -1.24
C ASP A 273 -1.10 -17.98 -1.93
N ARG A 274 -1.18 -19.13 -2.61
CA ARG A 274 -0.02 -19.76 -3.27
C ARG A 274 0.36 -19.09 -4.59
N GLU A 275 -0.56 -18.35 -5.21
CA GLU A 275 -0.38 -17.69 -6.50
C GLU A 275 0.07 -16.23 -6.34
N LEU A 276 -0.14 -15.63 -5.17
CA LEU A 276 0.18 -14.22 -4.93
C LEU A 276 1.64 -13.87 -5.27
N ILE A 277 2.62 -14.69 -4.89
CA ILE A 277 4.03 -14.43 -5.21
C ILE A 277 4.28 -14.55 -6.73
N SER A 278 3.69 -15.53 -7.41
CA SER A 278 3.84 -15.62 -8.87
C SER A 278 3.19 -14.44 -9.59
N ASP A 279 2.06 -13.96 -9.11
CA ASP A 279 1.36 -12.82 -9.70
C ASP A 279 2.14 -11.52 -9.51
N ILE A 280 2.66 -11.27 -8.29
CA ILE A 280 3.47 -10.08 -7.95
C ILE A 280 4.74 -9.98 -8.80
N PHE A 281 5.38 -11.12 -9.10
CA PHE A 281 6.65 -11.18 -9.83
C PHE A 281 6.48 -11.53 -11.31
N ALA A 282 5.25 -11.61 -11.82
CA ALA A 282 5.01 -11.95 -13.21
C ALA A 282 5.71 -10.94 -14.15
N GLY A 283 6.71 -11.42 -14.90
CA GLY A 283 7.47 -10.60 -15.85
C GLY A 283 8.51 -9.65 -15.21
N ALA A 284 8.82 -9.80 -13.93
CA ALA A 284 9.86 -8.99 -13.28
C ALA A 284 11.27 -9.52 -13.55
N ASP A 285 12.25 -8.61 -13.61
CA ASP A 285 13.67 -8.96 -13.76
C ASP A 285 14.23 -9.67 -12.53
N VAL A 286 15.16 -10.60 -12.75
CA VAL A 286 15.83 -11.36 -11.68
C VAL A 286 16.57 -10.45 -10.69
N SER A 287 17.06 -9.27 -11.13
CA SER A 287 17.69 -8.28 -10.26
C SER A 287 16.72 -7.70 -9.24
N VAL A 288 15.50 -7.36 -9.67
CA VAL A 288 14.43 -6.87 -8.80
C VAL A 288 14.01 -7.95 -7.80
N ALA A 289 13.85 -9.19 -8.27
CA ALA A 289 13.55 -10.33 -7.41
C ALA A 289 14.64 -10.58 -6.36
N ARG A 290 15.92 -10.49 -6.75
CA ARG A 290 17.08 -10.59 -5.85
C ARG A 290 17.03 -9.54 -4.75
N ASP A 291 16.78 -8.27 -5.09
CA ASP A 291 16.75 -7.18 -4.12
C ASP A 291 15.57 -7.29 -3.13
N ILE A 292 14.40 -7.71 -3.59
CA ILE A 292 13.25 -7.94 -2.70
C ILE A 292 13.48 -9.16 -1.80
N MET A 293 14.10 -10.23 -2.31
CA MET A 293 14.46 -11.39 -1.51
C MET A 293 15.45 -11.04 -0.40
N ARG A 294 16.40 -10.12 -0.64
CA ARG A 294 17.28 -9.58 0.43
C ARG A 294 16.47 -8.88 1.52
N ARG A 295 15.47 -8.07 1.16
CA ARG A 295 14.58 -7.41 2.14
C ARG A 295 13.78 -8.43 2.96
N LEU A 296 13.28 -9.48 2.31
CA LEU A 296 12.60 -10.60 2.97
C LEU A 296 13.52 -11.37 3.94
N LEU A 297 14.80 -11.53 3.61
CA LEU A 297 15.78 -12.13 4.52
C LEU A 297 15.99 -11.25 5.77
N LEU A 298 16.08 -9.94 5.59
CA LEU A 298 16.39 -8.97 6.65
C LEU A 298 15.20 -8.61 7.54
N THR A 299 13.95 -8.78 7.06
CA THR A 299 12.76 -8.40 7.83
C THR A 299 12.66 -9.15 9.15
N ARG A 300 12.23 -8.49 10.23
CA ARG A 300 11.97 -9.12 11.53
C ARG A 300 10.53 -9.63 11.68
N VAL A 301 9.70 -9.39 10.66
CA VAL A 301 8.27 -9.66 10.68
C VAL A 301 7.96 -11.17 10.72
N PHE A 302 8.85 -11.99 10.15
CA PHE A 302 8.66 -13.43 10.02
C PHE A 302 9.74 -14.22 10.72
N ASP A 303 9.36 -15.39 11.23
CA ASP A 303 10.29 -16.40 11.72
C ASP A 303 11.02 -17.08 10.55
N GLY A 304 12.10 -17.79 10.86
CA GLY A 304 12.95 -18.42 9.85
C GLY A 304 12.25 -19.46 8.98
N LEU A 305 11.22 -20.15 9.47
CA LEU A 305 10.48 -21.11 8.65
C LEU A 305 9.60 -20.39 7.63
N THR A 306 8.87 -19.37 8.07
CA THR A 306 8.03 -18.54 7.20
C THR A 306 8.85 -17.86 6.10
N LYS A 307 10.01 -17.27 6.44
CA LYS A 307 10.93 -16.70 5.45
C LYS A 307 11.36 -17.72 4.41
N ARG A 308 11.77 -18.93 4.84
CA ARG A 308 12.16 -20.02 3.94
C ARG A 308 11.04 -20.44 3.00
N SER A 309 9.80 -20.51 3.48
CA SER A 309 8.63 -20.83 2.66
C SER A 309 8.39 -19.79 1.55
N LEU A 310 8.42 -18.50 1.89
CA LEU A 310 8.26 -17.41 0.92
C LEU A 310 9.42 -17.37 -0.08
N MET A 311 10.65 -17.56 0.38
CA MET A 311 11.84 -17.66 -0.47
C MET A 311 11.73 -18.83 -1.45
N ALA A 312 11.30 -20.01 -1.01
CA ALA A 312 11.13 -21.16 -1.88
C ALA A 312 10.14 -20.88 -3.03
N ARG A 313 9.09 -20.07 -2.79
CA ARG A 313 8.16 -19.64 -3.84
C ARG A 313 8.84 -18.70 -4.85
N MET A 314 9.68 -17.78 -4.39
CA MET A 314 10.47 -16.92 -5.27
C MET A 314 11.50 -17.71 -6.07
N ILE A 315 12.23 -18.64 -5.44
CA ILE A 315 13.22 -19.51 -6.09
C ILE A 315 12.58 -20.39 -7.17
N LYS A 316 11.35 -20.85 -6.95
CA LYS A 316 10.59 -21.58 -7.97
C LYS A 316 10.38 -20.76 -9.25
N LEU A 317 10.29 -19.44 -9.15
CA LEU A 317 10.16 -18.52 -10.28
C LEU A 317 11.53 -18.11 -10.86
N TYR A 318 12.53 -17.98 -9.98
CA TYR A 318 13.90 -17.56 -10.30
C TYR A 318 14.91 -18.54 -9.68
N PRO A 319 15.22 -19.67 -10.35
CA PRO A 319 16.12 -20.69 -9.82
C PRO A 319 17.52 -20.14 -9.47
N GLU A 320 17.97 -19.08 -10.13
CA GLU A 320 19.26 -18.42 -9.87
C GLU A 320 19.38 -17.89 -8.43
N LEU A 321 18.26 -17.65 -7.76
CA LEU A 321 18.21 -17.14 -6.38
C LEU A 321 18.33 -18.24 -5.31
N GLU A 322 18.36 -19.53 -5.68
CA GLU A 322 18.41 -20.66 -4.73
C GLU A 322 19.50 -20.50 -3.69
N SER A 323 20.60 -19.95 -4.15
CA SER A 323 21.83 -19.79 -3.42
C SER A 323 21.78 -18.74 -2.30
N MET A 324 20.84 -17.80 -2.41
CA MET A 324 20.53 -16.85 -1.34
C MET A 324 19.82 -17.50 -0.15
N ALA A 325 19.09 -18.61 -0.37
CA ALA A 325 18.36 -19.30 0.70
C ALA A 325 19.21 -20.36 1.42
N THR A 326 20.19 -20.94 0.74
CA THR A 326 21.08 -21.96 1.31
C THR A 326 22.27 -21.37 2.08
N GLY A 327 22.49 -20.06 1.98
CA GLY A 327 23.67 -19.39 2.55
C GLY A 327 24.98 -19.78 1.86
N ALA A 328 24.92 -20.69 0.88
CA ALA A 328 26.00 -20.99 -0.03
C ALA A 328 25.97 -19.91 -1.10
N GLN A 329 26.76 -18.86 -0.91
CA GLN A 329 27.05 -17.97 -2.03
C GLN A 329 27.69 -18.81 -3.14
N PRO A 330 27.05 -18.97 -4.30
CA PRO A 330 27.80 -19.06 -5.51
C PRO A 330 28.36 -17.65 -5.63
N GLU A 331 29.64 -17.54 -5.88
CA GLU A 331 30.11 -16.32 -6.48
C GLU A 331 29.41 -16.21 -7.85
N GLU A 332 28.18 -15.68 -7.88
CA GLU A 332 27.77 -14.86 -9.00
C GLU A 332 28.88 -13.82 -9.05
N LYS A 333 29.77 -13.97 -10.04
CA LYS A 333 30.66 -12.91 -10.49
C LYS A 333 29.79 -11.73 -10.94
N ALA A 334 29.16 -11.04 -10.00
CA ALA A 334 29.10 -9.60 -10.10
C ALA A 334 30.57 -9.19 -10.12
N GLU A 335 31.09 -8.89 -11.32
CA GLU A 335 32.47 -8.49 -11.51
C GLU A 335 32.86 -7.53 -10.39
N SER A 336 33.73 -8.02 -9.49
CA SER A 336 34.13 -7.25 -8.33
C SER A 336 34.83 -6.00 -8.81
N LEU A 337 34.36 -4.84 -8.36
CA LEU A 337 34.91 -3.58 -8.80
C LEU A 337 36.21 -3.31 -8.02
N ILE A 338 37.36 -3.59 -8.65
CA ILE A 338 38.66 -3.33 -8.03
C ILE A 338 38.92 -1.82 -7.99
N VAL A 339 39.25 -1.29 -6.82
CA VAL A 339 39.49 0.14 -6.56
C VAL A 339 40.61 0.30 -5.54
N SER A 340 41.30 1.44 -5.54
CA SER A 340 42.24 1.77 -4.45
C SER A 340 41.53 1.92 -3.10
N TRP A 341 42.24 1.69 -1.99
CA TRP A 341 41.71 1.99 -0.66
C TRP A 341 41.39 3.47 -0.51
N SER A 342 42.26 4.36 -1.01
CA SER A 342 42.04 5.80 -1.03
C SER A 342 40.72 6.20 -1.69
N SER A 343 40.41 5.65 -2.87
CA SER A 343 39.16 5.94 -3.58
C SER A 343 37.95 5.31 -2.90
N LEU A 344 38.10 4.12 -2.31
CA LEU A 344 37.04 3.48 -1.54
C LEU A 344 36.66 4.31 -0.31
N HIS A 345 37.67 4.84 0.41
CA HIS A 345 37.46 5.74 1.54
C HIS A 345 36.73 7.02 1.12
N LYS A 346 37.19 7.72 0.07
CA LYS A 346 36.53 8.93 -0.45
C LYS A 346 35.06 8.70 -0.81
N ARG A 347 34.74 7.56 -1.45
CA ARG A 347 33.35 7.21 -1.80
C ARG A 347 32.50 6.88 -0.59
N ARG A 348 33.07 6.27 0.44
CA ARG A 348 32.39 6.00 1.71
C ARG A 348 32.09 7.31 2.46
N GLU A 349 33.05 8.23 2.52
CA GLU A 349 32.85 9.56 3.10
C GLU A 349 31.77 10.35 2.35
N GLU A 350 31.79 10.33 1.02
CA GLU A 350 30.73 10.95 0.19
C GLU A 350 29.35 10.36 0.55
N TYR A 351 29.26 9.04 0.67
CA TYR A 351 28.01 8.36 1.04
C TYR A 351 27.54 8.75 2.45
N GLU A 352 28.43 8.73 3.45
CA GLU A 352 28.12 9.10 4.82
C GLU A 352 27.71 10.57 4.94
N GLU A 353 28.36 11.47 4.20
CA GLU A 353 27.98 12.88 4.14
C GLU A 353 26.56 13.05 3.56
N ILE A 354 26.23 12.31 2.50
CA ILE A 354 24.90 12.34 1.88
C ILE A 354 23.83 11.84 2.86
N VAL A 355 24.07 10.71 3.51
CA VAL A 355 23.10 10.05 4.39
C VAL A 355 22.92 10.78 5.71
N ASN A 356 24.02 11.15 6.36
CA ASN A 356 24.00 11.66 7.73
C ASN A 356 23.89 13.19 7.80
N LYS A 357 24.22 13.92 6.73
CA LYS A 357 24.17 15.40 6.72
C LYS A 357 23.19 15.93 5.68
N LYS A 358 23.44 15.70 4.39
CA LYS A 358 22.70 16.36 3.30
C LYS A 358 21.22 15.99 3.23
N ILE A 359 20.87 14.71 3.38
CA ILE A 359 19.46 14.26 3.36
C ILE A 359 18.67 14.81 4.57
N PRO A 360 19.17 14.74 5.82
CA PRO A 360 18.53 15.37 6.97
C PRO A 360 18.37 16.90 6.83
N GLU A 361 19.39 17.59 6.33
CA GLU A 361 19.35 19.04 6.09
C GLU A 361 18.30 19.42 5.04
N ASN A 362 18.32 18.76 3.88
CA ASN A 362 17.30 18.97 2.85
C ASN A 362 15.88 18.65 3.35
N SER A 363 15.73 17.65 4.23
CA SER A 363 14.42 17.35 4.86
C SER A 363 13.93 18.49 5.76
N ARG A 364 14.85 19.16 6.47
CA ARG A 364 14.53 20.37 7.25
C ARG A 364 14.14 21.53 6.34
N GLU A 365 14.88 21.76 5.26
CA GLU A 365 14.57 22.81 4.27
C GLU A 365 13.16 22.61 3.67
N ILE A 366 12.80 21.37 3.30
CA ILE A 366 11.44 21.04 2.81
C ILE A 366 10.38 21.36 3.89
N GLY A 367 10.68 21.08 5.16
CA GLY A 367 9.79 21.39 6.28
C GLY A 367 9.58 22.89 6.46
N VAL A 368 10.66 23.67 6.38
CA VAL A 368 10.63 25.14 6.46
C VAL A 368 9.89 25.74 5.25
N ALA A 369 10.22 25.31 4.03
CA ALA A 369 9.54 25.75 2.81
C ALA A 369 8.03 25.43 2.84
N ARG A 370 7.63 24.32 3.48
CA ARG A 370 6.22 23.95 3.65
C ARG A 370 5.46 24.91 4.56
N SER A 371 6.12 25.57 5.51
CA SER A 371 5.49 26.47 6.47
C SER A 371 5.03 27.80 5.87
N TYR A 372 5.51 28.17 4.68
CA TYR A 372 5.16 29.42 3.99
C TYR A 372 3.81 29.39 3.24
N GLY A 373 3.02 28.34 3.40
CA GLY A 373 1.59 28.33 3.03
C GLY A 373 1.31 28.03 1.56
N ASP A 374 1.67 28.93 0.64
CA ASP A 374 1.31 28.75 -0.78
C ASP A 374 2.35 27.93 -1.56
N LEU A 375 2.15 26.61 -1.56
CA LEU A 375 3.07 25.63 -2.16
C LEU A 375 3.05 25.59 -3.69
N ARG A 376 2.05 26.19 -4.35
CA ARG A 376 1.92 26.12 -5.82
C ARG A 376 2.90 27.04 -6.52
N GLU A 377 3.23 28.18 -5.92
CA GLU A 377 4.19 29.17 -6.45
C GLU A 377 5.55 29.14 -5.74
N ASN A 378 5.67 28.44 -4.61
CA ASN A 378 6.91 28.39 -3.82
C ASN A 378 8.05 27.68 -4.59
N PHE A 379 8.97 28.49 -5.11
CA PHE A 379 10.13 28.04 -5.87
C PHE A 379 11.11 27.26 -4.98
N GLU A 380 11.28 27.68 -3.73
CA GLU A 380 12.15 27.02 -2.75
C GLU A 380 11.69 25.59 -2.45
N PHE A 381 10.39 25.35 -2.33
CA PHE A 381 9.81 24.02 -2.09
C PHE A 381 10.06 23.08 -3.28
N LYS A 382 9.87 23.57 -4.51
CA LYS A 382 10.13 22.80 -5.74
C LYS A 382 11.61 22.46 -5.87
N ALA A 383 12.49 23.44 -5.65
CA ALA A 383 13.94 23.25 -5.68
C ALA A 383 14.40 22.23 -4.62
N ALA A 384 13.91 22.37 -3.38
CA ALA A 384 14.26 21.45 -2.28
C ALA A 384 13.79 20.02 -2.57
N LYS A 385 12.61 19.83 -3.20
CA LYS A 385 12.12 18.52 -3.63
C LYS A 385 12.92 17.92 -4.78
N GLN A 386 13.35 18.72 -5.74
CA GLN A 386 14.25 18.26 -6.80
C GLN A 386 15.60 17.84 -6.24
N MET A 387 16.16 18.62 -5.30
CA MET A 387 17.39 18.28 -4.60
C MET A 387 17.26 16.97 -3.81
N GLN A 388 16.11 16.74 -3.16
CA GLN A 388 15.81 15.48 -2.49
C GLN A 388 15.91 14.27 -3.44
N ALA A 389 15.35 14.39 -4.64
CA ALA A 389 15.42 13.34 -5.65
C ALA A 389 16.87 13.08 -6.13
N VAL A 390 17.66 14.14 -6.32
CA VAL A 390 19.09 14.03 -6.67
C VAL A 390 19.87 13.32 -5.57
N LEU A 391 19.68 13.71 -4.31
CA LEU A 391 20.35 13.10 -3.15
C LEU A 391 19.99 11.61 -2.99
N MET A 392 18.71 11.26 -3.13
CA MET A 392 18.26 9.86 -3.03
C MET A 392 18.79 8.98 -4.17
N ARG A 393 18.81 9.51 -5.40
CA ARG A 393 19.42 8.83 -6.55
C ARG A 393 20.91 8.59 -6.30
N ARG A 394 21.64 9.62 -5.87
CA ARG A 394 23.07 9.52 -5.59
C ARG A 394 23.38 8.53 -4.47
N LYS A 395 22.58 8.54 -3.41
CA LYS A 395 22.66 7.55 -2.32
C LYS A 395 22.56 6.13 -2.88
N SER A 396 21.52 5.85 -3.68
CA SER A 396 21.30 4.51 -4.25
C SER A 396 22.43 4.07 -5.18
N GLU A 397 22.94 4.99 -6.02
CA GLU A 397 24.08 4.71 -6.90
C GLU A 397 25.34 4.36 -6.09
N LEU A 398 25.68 5.18 -5.09
CA LEU A 398 26.84 4.93 -4.22
C LEU A 398 26.69 3.64 -3.41
N GLU A 399 25.50 3.34 -2.88
CA GLU A 399 25.23 2.13 -2.12
C GLU A 399 25.47 0.86 -2.96
N GLN A 400 24.97 0.84 -4.20
CA GLN A 400 25.21 -0.26 -5.14
C GLN A 400 26.69 -0.39 -5.53
N MET A 401 27.35 0.74 -5.79
CA MET A 401 28.77 0.80 -6.16
C MET A 401 29.68 0.31 -5.02
N LEU A 402 29.45 0.80 -3.78
CA LEU A 402 30.19 0.40 -2.59
C LEU A 402 30.01 -1.08 -2.27
N HIS A 403 28.83 -1.65 -2.50
CA HIS A 403 28.57 -3.06 -2.28
C HIS A 403 29.44 -3.98 -3.17
N ARG A 404 29.68 -3.56 -4.41
CA ARG A 404 30.49 -4.30 -5.41
C ARG A 404 31.98 -4.02 -5.32
N ALA A 405 32.38 -2.94 -4.65
CA ALA A 405 33.77 -2.51 -4.58
C ALA A 405 34.63 -3.42 -3.71
N ARG A 406 35.87 -3.63 -4.15
CA ARG A 406 36.92 -4.35 -3.42
C ARG A 406 38.18 -3.48 -3.43
N GLY A 407 38.58 -3.04 -2.24
CA GLY A 407 39.77 -2.23 -2.04
C GLY A 407 41.05 -3.05 -2.22
N THR A 408 42.08 -2.45 -2.80
CA THR A 408 43.43 -3.00 -2.93
C THR A 408 44.46 -1.89 -2.77
N ASP A 409 45.65 -2.26 -2.31
CA ASP A 409 46.82 -1.38 -2.23
C ASP A 409 47.75 -1.51 -3.46
N PHE A 410 47.39 -2.40 -4.40
CA PHE A 410 48.15 -2.76 -5.60
C PHE A 410 49.55 -3.34 -5.35
N SER A 411 49.88 -3.74 -4.12
CA SER A 411 51.21 -4.23 -3.74
C SER A 411 51.66 -5.49 -4.48
N ASN A 412 50.71 -6.29 -4.96
CA ASN A 412 50.94 -7.58 -5.62
C ASN A 412 50.56 -7.57 -7.11
N ALA A 413 50.73 -6.44 -7.81
CA ALA A 413 50.43 -6.34 -9.23
C ALA A 413 51.29 -7.30 -10.08
N ASP A 414 50.68 -8.01 -11.02
CA ASP A 414 51.40 -8.86 -11.98
C ASP A 414 52.03 -7.97 -13.06
N THR A 415 53.36 -7.96 -13.13
CA THR A 415 54.12 -7.16 -14.10
C THR A 415 54.52 -7.94 -15.36
N SER A 416 54.16 -9.22 -15.48
CA SER A 416 54.41 -10.01 -16.69
C SER A 416 53.55 -9.59 -17.89
N GLN A 417 52.49 -8.84 -17.62
CA GLN A 417 51.56 -8.24 -18.56
C GLN A 417 50.97 -6.98 -17.93
N VAL A 418 50.37 -6.10 -18.72
CA VAL A 418 49.66 -4.93 -18.19
C VAL A 418 48.47 -5.43 -17.38
N SER A 419 48.49 -5.14 -16.09
CA SER A 419 47.46 -5.53 -15.13
C SER A 419 47.07 -4.34 -14.26
N ILE A 420 46.02 -4.50 -13.44
CA ILE A 420 45.62 -3.45 -12.50
C ILE A 420 46.73 -3.28 -11.46
N GLY A 421 47.19 -2.05 -11.26
CA GLY A 421 48.34 -1.73 -10.41
C GLY A 421 49.68 -1.66 -11.16
N THR A 422 49.67 -1.52 -12.49
CA THR A 422 50.90 -1.40 -13.30
C THR A 422 51.06 -0.03 -13.93
N ILE A 423 52.30 0.36 -14.17
CA ILE A 423 52.69 1.47 -15.04
C ILE A 423 53.17 0.87 -16.35
N VAL A 424 52.58 1.30 -17.45
CA VAL A 424 52.93 0.88 -18.81
C VAL A 424 53.54 2.03 -19.59
N THR A 425 54.71 1.81 -20.18
CA THR A 425 55.36 2.75 -21.11
C THR A 425 55.05 2.32 -22.53
N LEU A 426 54.46 3.22 -23.31
CA LEU A 426 54.02 3.03 -24.68
C LEU A 426 54.86 3.90 -25.61
N ARG A 427 55.28 3.37 -26.75
CA ARG A 427 55.96 4.13 -27.81
C ARG A 427 55.10 4.21 -29.04
N GLY A 428 54.83 5.42 -29.54
CA GLY A 428 54.11 5.61 -30.80
C GLY A 428 54.93 5.07 -31.98
N VAL A 429 54.33 4.19 -32.79
CA VAL A 429 55.02 3.56 -33.93
C VAL A 429 55.40 4.59 -34.99
N ASP A 430 54.56 5.59 -35.22
CA ASP A 430 54.78 6.63 -36.23
C ASP A 430 55.56 7.83 -35.69
N SER A 431 55.36 8.20 -34.43
CA SER A 431 55.98 9.39 -33.81
C SER A 431 57.32 9.10 -33.12
N GLY A 432 57.57 7.86 -32.72
CA GLY A 432 58.71 7.47 -31.90
C GLY A 432 58.70 8.02 -30.46
N GLN A 433 57.66 8.75 -30.06
CA GLN A 433 57.55 9.34 -28.72
C GLN A 433 57.06 8.30 -27.71
N GLU A 434 57.59 8.40 -26.49
CA GLU A 434 57.23 7.52 -25.37
C GLU A 434 56.32 8.25 -24.38
N GLU A 435 55.27 7.56 -23.93
CA GLU A 435 54.31 8.03 -22.93
C GLU A 435 54.08 6.94 -21.89
N SER A 436 53.87 7.33 -20.63
CA SER A 436 53.61 6.38 -19.54
C SER A 436 52.21 6.57 -18.96
N TYR A 437 51.50 5.47 -18.75
CA TYR A 437 50.18 5.46 -18.13
C TYR A 437 50.15 4.51 -16.92
N THR A 438 49.51 4.92 -15.84
CA THR A 438 49.28 4.07 -14.67
C THR A 438 47.88 3.47 -14.75
N VAL A 439 47.77 2.15 -14.85
CA VAL A 439 46.49 1.42 -14.90
C VAL A 439 46.06 1.06 -13.49
N LEU A 440 45.08 1.77 -12.92
CA LEU A 440 44.55 1.52 -11.58
C LEU A 440 43.08 1.07 -11.62
N GLY A 441 42.44 1.06 -10.46
CA GLY A 441 41.07 0.63 -10.26
C GLY A 441 40.02 1.56 -10.87
N ALA A 442 38.76 1.14 -10.75
CA ALA A 442 37.63 1.75 -11.47
C ALA A 442 37.42 3.24 -11.16
N TRP A 443 37.73 3.65 -9.93
CA TRP A 443 37.51 5.02 -9.42
C TRP A 443 38.78 5.85 -9.35
N ASP A 444 39.90 5.31 -9.82
CA ASP A 444 41.23 5.89 -9.62
C ASP A 444 41.70 6.74 -10.81
N GLY A 445 40.87 6.88 -11.85
CA GLY A 445 41.21 7.64 -13.05
C GLY A 445 41.49 9.11 -12.74
N ASP A 446 42.67 9.58 -13.14
CA ASP A 446 43.15 10.95 -13.00
C ASP A 446 43.99 11.29 -14.27
N PRO A 447 43.36 11.85 -15.31
CA PRO A 447 44.01 12.17 -16.57
C PRO A 447 45.19 13.14 -16.43
N GLU A 448 45.14 14.07 -15.48
CA GLU A 448 46.22 15.04 -15.24
C GLU A 448 47.49 14.37 -14.72
N ARG A 449 47.35 13.22 -14.05
CA ARG A 449 48.45 12.40 -13.53
C ARG A 449 48.77 11.19 -14.40
N HIS A 450 48.19 11.11 -15.60
CA HIS A 450 48.28 9.93 -16.48
C HIS A 450 47.84 8.62 -15.80
N ILE A 451 46.87 8.71 -14.88
CA ILE A 451 46.26 7.54 -14.24
C ILE A 451 44.98 7.21 -14.97
N ILE A 452 44.88 5.99 -15.49
CA ILE A 452 43.73 5.50 -16.23
C ILE A 452 43.04 4.39 -15.45
N SER A 453 41.71 4.47 -15.38
CA SER A 453 40.90 3.38 -14.85
C SER A 453 40.91 2.23 -15.85
N TYR A 454 41.10 1.01 -15.33
CA TYR A 454 41.06 -0.19 -16.16
C TYR A 454 39.73 -0.36 -16.92
N GLN A 455 38.64 0.30 -16.50
CA GLN A 455 37.34 0.26 -17.17
C GLN A 455 37.23 1.20 -18.37
N THR A 456 38.17 2.13 -18.55
CA THR A 456 38.18 3.02 -19.72
C THR A 456 38.54 2.23 -20.98
N ALA A 457 38.13 2.72 -22.16
CA ALA A 457 38.47 2.08 -23.44
C ALA A 457 39.99 1.91 -23.62
N ILE A 458 40.76 2.90 -23.17
CA ILE A 458 42.22 2.87 -23.15
C ILE A 458 42.71 1.76 -22.21
N GLY A 459 42.24 1.74 -20.96
CA GLY A 459 42.58 0.69 -19.99
C GLY A 459 42.29 -0.72 -20.51
N GLN A 460 41.09 -0.93 -21.08
CA GLN A 460 40.68 -2.22 -21.65
C GLN A 460 41.54 -2.64 -22.84
N SER A 461 41.97 -1.70 -23.69
CA SER A 461 42.86 -2.02 -24.82
C SER A 461 44.27 -2.45 -24.39
N LEU A 462 44.70 -1.99 -23.21
CA LEU A 462 46.03 -2.25 -22.66
C LEU A 462 46.07 -3.50 -21.79
N LEU A 463 45.00 -3.83 -21.08
CA LEU A 463 44.95 -4.99 -20.18
C LEU A 463 45.37 -6.29 -20.89
N GLY A 464 46.26 -7.03 -20.25
CA GLY A 464 46.78 -8.32 -20.72
C GLY A 464 47.85 -8.24 -21.81
N LYS A 465 48.19 -7.04 -22.30
CA LYS A 465 49.30 -6.84 -23.25
C LYS A 465 50.64 -7.06 -22.57
N LYS A 466 51.61 -7.60 -23.31
CA LYS A 466 52.98 -7.87 -22.85
C LYS A 466 53.96 -6.90 -23.51
N THR A 467 55.16 -6.80 -22.95
CA THR A 467 56.26 -6.08 -23.58
C THR A 467 56.51 -6.59 -25.00
N GLY A 468 56.59 -5.67 -25.96
CA GLY A 468 56.70 -5.94 -27.40
C GLY A 468 55.36 -6.04 -28.14
N ASP A 469 54.22 -6.13 -27.43
CA ASP A 469 52.91 -6.14 -28.08
C ASP A 469 52.57 -4.76 -28.67
N ARG A 470 51.83 -4.77 -29.78
CA ARG A 470 51.25 -3.57 -30.38
C ARG A 470 49.79 -3.42 -30.00
N VAL A 471 49.38 -2.19 -29.70
CA VAL A 471 48.01 -1.82 -29.35
C VAL A 471 47.59 -0.61 -30.19
N THR A 472 46.41 -0.69 -30.80
CA THR A 472 45.82 0.45 -31.51
C THR A 472 44.81 1.10 -30.59
N MET A 473 44.99 2.39 -30.35
CA MET A 473 44.17 3.19 -29.45
C MET A 473 43.55 4.36 -30.22
N ASN A 474 42.32 4.71 -29.85
CA ASN A 474 41.69 5.94 -30.32
C ASN A 474 42.15 7.08 -29.43
N THR A 475 42.88 8.02 -30.01
CA THR A 475 43.26 9.29 -29.38
C THR A 475 42.37 10.41 -29.93
N ASP A 476 42.43 11.59 -29.29
CA ASP A 476 41.70 12.78 -29.75
C ASP A 476 42.10 13.23 -31.17
N HIS A 477 43.21 12.70 -31.69
CA HIS A 477 43.76 13.00 -33.02
C HIS A 477 43.58 11.85 -34.03
N GLY A 478 42.84 10.80 -33.69
CA GLY A 478 42.56 9.64 -34.55
C GLY A 478 43.06 8.31 -33.98
N THR A 479 43.14 7.28 -34.81
CA THR A 479 43.71 5.98 -34.41
C THR A 479 45.23 6.04 -34.45
N ALA A 480 45.89 5.77 -33.32
CA ALA A 480 47.34 5.67 -33.23
C ALA A 480 47.75 4.27 -32.75
N THR A 481 48.85 3.74 -33.29
CA THR A 481 49.39 2.43 -32.88
C THR A 481 50.60 2.64 -31.98
N TYR A 482 50.60 1.97 -30.84
CA TYR A 482 51.64 2.01 -29.84
C TYR A 482 52.25 0.62 -29.64
N GLU A 483 53.52 0.58 -29.28
CA GLU A 483 54.24 -0.62 -28.84
C GLU A 483 54.47 -0.53 -27.33
N VAL A 484 54.22 -1.63 -26.60
CA VAL A 484 54.48 -1.71 -25.15
C VAL A 484 55.97 -1.92 -24.92
N ILE A 485 56.65 -0.94 -24.33
CA ILE A 485 58.10 -0.97 -24.13
C ILE A 485 58.47 -1.50 -22.75
N GLU A 486 57.71 -1.13 -21.73
CA GLU A 486 58.02 -1.47 -20.35
C GLU A 486 56.73 -1.62 -19.53
N ILE A 487 56.75 -2.57 -18.59
CA ILE A 487 55.69 -2.79 -17.61
C ILE A 487 56.36 -2.88 -16.24
N ARG A 488 55.96 -2.02 -15.31
CA ARG A 488 56.48 -2.01 -13.93
C ARG A 488 55.34 -1.83 -12.92
N ALA A 489 55.57 -2.19 -11.66
CA ALA A 489 54.57 -2.03 -10.61
C ALA A 489 54.32 -0.54 -10.32
N ALA A 490 53.06 -0.18 -10.09
CA ALA A 490 52.68 1.14 -9.59
C ALA A 490 53.06 1.28 -8.10
N PRO A 491 53.26 2.51 -7.60
CA PRO A 491 53.40 2.75 -6.17
C PRO A 491 52.22 2.19 -5.38
N VAL A 492 52.51 1.63 -4.20
CA VAL A 492 51.48 1.14 -3.27
C VAL A 492 50.57 2.28 -2.86
N ASP A 493 49.25 2.06 -2.93
CA ASP A 493 48.28 3.02 -2.41
C ASP A 493 48.39 3.11 -0.88
N VAL A 494 48.68 4.30 -0.37
CA VAL A 494 48.72 4.56 1.07
C VAL A 494 47.41 5.23 1.45
N ALA A 495 46.49 4.43 2.00
CA ALA A 495 45.22 4.94 2.49
C ALA A 495 45.45 6.04 3.54
N PRO A 496 44.61 7.10 3.58
CA PRO A 496 44.60 8.01 4.71
C PRO A 496 44.32 7.23 6.01
N ALA A 497 44.98 7.63 7.10
CA ALA A 497 44.82 6.96 8.40
C ALA A 497 43.33 6.85 8.78
N PRO A 498 42.88 5.71 9.33
CA PRO A 498 41.48 5.55 9.71
C PRO A 498 41.11 6.65 10.71
N VAL A 499 40.08 7.43 10.38
CA VAL A 499 39.41 8.30 11.35
C VAL A 499 38.80 7.38 12.39
N GLU A 500 39.12 7.58 13.67
CA GLU A 500 38.64 6.76 14.78
C GLU A 500 37.12 6.58 14.67
N ASP A 501 36.70 5.32 14.61
CA ASP A 501 35.32 4.90 14.70
C ASP A 501 34.80 5.35 16.07
N HIS A 502 34.13 6.50 16.15
CA HIS A 502 33.34 6.86 17.32
C HIS A 502 32.12 5.94 17.34
N GLY A 503 32.37 4.73 17.85
CA GLY A 503 31.36 3.73 18.13
C GLY A 503 30.21 4.38 18.87
N VAL A 504 29.07 4.50 18.20
CA VAL A 504 27.80 4.76 18.86
C VAL A 504 27.48 3.49 19.64
N ALA A 505 27.83 3.51 20.91
CA ALA A 505 27.34 2.55 21.89
C ALA A 505 25.81 2.59 21.84
N LEU A 506 25.22 1.52 21.30
CA LEU A 506 23.82 1.21 21.56
C LEU A 506 23.77 0.72 23.01
N ASP A 507 23.53 1.65 23.93
CA ASP A 507 23.14 1.34 25.30
C ASP A 507 21.89 0.45 25.24
N ALA A 508 22.00 -0.72 25.86
CA ALA A 508 20.86 -1.51 26.27
C ALA A 508 20.23 -0.83 27.50
N GLY A 509 19.08 -0.19 27.29
CA GLY A 509 18.20 0.37 28.30
C GLY A 509 16.75 0.22 27.89
#